data_AF-A0AA42HHQ9-F1
#
_entry.id   AF-A0AA42HHQ9-F1
#
_cell.length_a   1.000
_cell.length_b   1.000
_cell.length_c   1.000
_cell.angle_alpha   90.00
_cell.angle_beta   90.00
_cell.angle_gamma   90.00
#
_symmetry.space_group_name_H-M   'P 1'
#
loop_
_entity.id
_entity.type
_entity.pdbx_description
1 polymer ?
#
loop_
_entity_poly.entity_id
_entity_poly.type
_entity_poly.pdbx_seq_one_letter_code
_entity_poly.pdbx_strand_id
1 'polypeptide(L)' 'MWVQLVIMVACYVLSTALAPKPKAPKPTAFEDIDFPLCEEGESKGAVFGQCWTEGWFVLTVGRYRTKAIRTEGSKK' A
#
# COMPACT_ATOMS: atom_id res chain seq x y z
N MET A 1 0.28 42.38 23.64
CA MET A 1 1.39 41.59 23.05
C MET A 1 1.49 40.18 23.62
N TRP A 2 1.55 39.98 24.94
CA TRP A 2 1.65 38.63 25.52
C TRP A 2 0.34 37.81 25.41
N VAL A 3 -0.81 38.47 25.55
CA VAL A 3 -2.14 37.82 25.42
C VAL A 3 -2.37 37.26 24.01
N GLN A 4 -1.95 37.98 22.97
CA GLN A 4 -2.03 37.50 21.58
C GLN A 4 -1.14 36.27 21.34
N LEU A 5 0.03 36.22 21.98
CA LEU A 5 0.97 35.11 21.87
C LEU A 5 0.39 33.84 22.53
N VAL A 6 -0.28 33.98 23.68
CA VAL A 6 -0.99 32.88 24.35
C VAL A 6 -2.16 32.35 23.49
N ILE A 7 -2.94 33.25 22.89
CA ILE A 7 -4.06 32.88 22.01
C ILE A 7 -3.55 32.10 20.78
N MET A 8 -2.46 32.54 20.17
CA MET A 8 -1.86 31.85 19.03
C MET A 8 -1.40 30.43 19.39
N VAL A 9 -0.73 30.26 20.55
CA VAL A 9 -0.31 28.93 21.01
C VAL A 9 -1.50 28.04 21.32
N ALA A 10 -2.56 28.58 21.94
CA ALA A 10 -3.78 27.83 22.22
C ALA A 10 -4.48 27.37 20.92
N CYS A 11 -4.61 28.25 19.93
CA CYS A 11 -5.18 27.91 18.62
C CYS A 11 -4.36 26.84 17.88
N TYR A 12 -3.02 26.91 17.97
CA TYR A 12 -2.14 25.92 17.35
C TYR A 12 -2.31 24.54 17.99
N VAL A 13 -2.31 24.47 19.33
CA VAL A 13 -2.52 23.21 20.06
C VAL A 13 -3.89 22.63 19.73
N LEU A 14 -4.94 23.45 19.71
CA LEU A 14 -6.29 23.00 19.37
C LEU A 14 -6.37 22.49 17.92
N SER A 15 -5.74 23.19 16.99
CA SER A 15 -5.69 22.79 15.57
C SER A 15 -4.96 21.47 15.37
N THR A 16 -3.84 21.24 16.07
CA THR A 16 -3.11 19.96 16.00
C THR A 16 -3.85 18.80 16.67
N ALA A 17 -4.59 19.07 17.75
CA ALA A 17 -5.38 18.05 18.45
C ALA A 17 -6.63 17.65 17.65
N LEU A 18 -7.26 18.60 16.95
CA LEU A 18 -8.43 18.36 16.10
C LEU A 18 -8.05 17.97 14.66
N ALA A 19 -6.76 18.05 14.29
CA ALA A 19 -6.31 17.68 12.97
C ALA A 19 -6.64 16.19 12.71
N PRO A 20 -7.39 15.88 11.63
CA PRO A 20 -7.70 14.50 11.29
C PRO A 20 -6.38 13.77 11.00
N LYS A 21 -6.16 12.65 11.70
CA LYS A 21 -4.97 11.83 11.51
C LYS A 21 -4.83 11.48 10.02
N PRO A 22 -3.60 11.54 9.46
CA PRO A 22 -3.37 11.20 8.07
C PRO A 22 -4.00 9.85 7.73
N LYS A 23 -4.87 9.82 6.72
CA LYS A 23 -5.52 8.59 6.28
C LYS A 23 -4.42 7.64 5.80
N ALA A 24 -4.42 6.42 6.33
CA ALA A 24 -3.49 5.40 5.89
C ALA A 24 -3.64 5.21 4.37
N PRO A 25 -2.53 5.01 3.63
CA PRO A 25 -2.59 4.74 2.20
C PRO A 25 -3.51 3.53 2.00
N LYS A 26 -4.51 3.70 1.13
CA LYS A 26 -5.43 2.62 0.78
C LYS A 26 -4.59 1.47 0.22
N PRO A 27 -4.77 0.24 0.73
CA PRO A 27 -4.12 -0.92 0.11
C PRO A 27 -4.54 -0.97 -1.36
N THR A 28 -3.59 -1.21 -2.26
CA THR A 28 -3.86 -1.48 -3.67
C THR A 28 -4.94 -2.56 -3.75
N ALA A 29 -6.03 -2.25 -4.44
CA ALA A 29 -7.12 -3.20 -4.58
C ALA A 29 -6.66 -4.35 -5.49
N PHE A 30 -7.24 -5.54 -5.30
CA PHE A 30 -6.99 -6.69 -6.17
C PHE A 30 -7.25 -6.37 -7.65
N GLU A 31 -8.23 -5.49 -7.91
CA GLU A 31 -8.67 -5.07 -9.23
C GLU A 31 -7.72 -4.09 -9.93
N ASP A 32 -6.76 -3.49 -9.20
CA ASP A 32 -5.81 -2.52 -9.78
C ASP A 32 -4.58 -3.21 -10.42
N ILE A 33 -4.46 -4.54 -10.27
CA ILE A 33 -3.32 -5.32 -10.75
C ILE A 33 -3.81 -6.26 -11.85
N ASP A 34 -3.25 -6.11 -13.05
CA ASP A 34 -3.46 -7.06 -14.13
C ASP A 34 -2.59 -8.30 -13.90
N PHE A 35 -3.22 -9.42 -13.57
CA PHE A 35 -2.54 -10.69 -13.32
C PHE A 35 -2.53 -11.53 -14.59
N PRO A 36 -1.45 -12.22 -14.92
CA PRO A 36 -1.48 -13.16 -16.03
C PRO A 36 -2.41 -14.33 -15.66
N LEU A 37 -3.58 -14.36 -16.31
CA LEU A 37 -4.57 -15.42 -16.23
C LEU A 37 -4.51 -16.23 -17.53
N CYS A 38 -4.66 -17.55 -17.44
CA CYS A 38 -4.90 -18.34 -18.63
C CYS A 38 -6.33 -18.13 -19.12
N GLU A 39 -6.50 -17.87 -20.41
CA GLU A 39 -7.82 -17.84 -21.04
C GLU A 39 -8.36 -19.27 -21.24
N GLU A 40 -9.69 -19.38 -21.29
CA GLU A 40 -10.35 -20.67 -21.46
C GLU A 40 -10.11 -21.20 -22.89
N GLY A 41 -9.28 -22.23 -23.02
CA GLY A 41 -8.89 -22.84 -24.31
C GLY A 41 -7.40 -22.75 -24.63
N GLU A 42 -6.61 -22.06 -23.82
CA GLU A 42 -5.14 -22.04 -24.01
C GLU A 42 -4.52 -23.43 -23.80
N SER A 43 -3.54 -23.74 -24.64
CA SER A 43 -2.83 -25.02 -24.57
C SER A 43 -2.02 -25.13 -23.29
N LYS A 44 -2.33 -26.14 -22.46
CA LYS A 44 -1.57 -26.44 -21.24
C LYS A 44 -0.37 -27.30 -21.59
N GLY A 45 0.82 -26.72 -21.53
CA GLY A 45 2.07 -27.46 -21.67
C GLY A 45 2.41 -28.23 -20.39
N ALA A 46 2.60 -29.54 -20.48
CA ALA A 46 3.20 -30.33 -19.40
C ALA A 46 4.71 -30.40 -19.65
N VAL A 47 5.49 -29.79 -18.76
CA VAL A 47 6.96 -29.81 -18.84
C VAL A 47 7.49 -30.96 -17.98
N PHE A 48 8.33 -31.80 -18.56
CA PHE A 48 9.12 -32.81 -17.85
C PHE A 48 10.60 -32.41 -17.90
N GLY A 49 11.21 -32.14 -16.75
CA GLY A 49 12.59 -31.64 -16.64
C GLY A 49 12.66 -30.11 -16.43
N GLN A 50 13.83 -29.51 -16.69
CA GLN A 50 14.02 -28.06 -16.59
C GLN A 50 13.90 -27.42 -17.98
N CYS A 51 12.93 -26.52 -18.16
CA CYS A 51 12.85 -25.66 -19.34
C CYS A 51 12.51 -24.22 -18.91
N TRP A 52 12.84 -23.27 -19.78
CA TRP A 52 12.34 -21.91 -19.67
C TRP A 52 10.99 -21.82 -20.36
N THR A 53 10.03 -21.14 -19.75
CA THR A 53 8.68 -20.97 -20.28
C THR A 53 8.37 -19.48 -20.31
N GLU A 54 7.77 -19.03 -21.43
CA GLU A 54 7.45 -17.62 -21.66
C GLU A 54 6.21 -17.16 -20.88
N GLY A 55 5.33 -18.09 -20.51
CA GLY A 55 4.09 -17.84 -19.78
C GLY A 55 4.10 -18.41 -18.36
N TRP A 56 3.56 -17.64 -17.42
CA TRP A 56 3.25 -18.07 -16.06
C TRP A 56 1.85 -17.56 -15.71
N PHE A 57 1.12 -18.30 -14.90
CA PHE A 57 -0.22 -17.90 -14.46
C PHE A 57 -0.25 -17.77 -12.94
N VAL A 58 -1.07 -16.86 -12.44
CA VAL A 58 -1.25 -16.64 -11.01
C VAL A 58 -2.50 -17.40 -10.54
N LEU A 59 -2.32 -18.45 -9.72
CA LEU A 59 -3.43 -19.24 -9.18
C LEU A 59 -4.11 -18.58 -7.98
N THR A 60 -3.32 -17.99 -7.08
CA THR A 60 -3.81 -17.39 -5.86
C THR A 60 -2.91 -16.26 -5.41
N VAL A 61 -3.55 -15.26 -4.82
CA VAL A 61 -2.92 -14.03 -4.33
C VAL A 61 -3.45 -13.71 -2.95
N GLY A 62 -2.59 -13.15 -2.10
CA GLY A 62 -2.95 -12.86 -0.72
C GLY A 62 -2.04 -11.81 -0.12
N ARG A 63 -2.33 -11.46 1.15
CA ARG A 63 -1.58 -10.46 1.95
C ARG A 63 -1.69 -9.01 1.44
N TYR A 64 -2.87 -8.56 1.02
CA TYR A 64 -3.20 -7.14 0.72
C TYR A 64 -3.15 -6.18 1.92
N ARG A 65 -2.68 -6.62 3.09
CA ARG A 65 -2.67 -5.80 4.31
C ARG A 65 -1.47 -4.85 4.26
N THR A 66 -1.74 -3.55 4.22
CA THR A 66 -0.70 -2.55 4.41
C THR A 66 -0.37 -2.42 5.90
N LYS A 67 0.89 -2.64 6.25
CA LYS A 67 1.45 -2.20 7.53
C LYS A 67 2.29 -0.96 7.25
N ALA A 68 2.10 0.10 8.03
CA ALA A 68 2.99 1.25 7.97
C ALA A 68 4.43 0.77 8.24
N ILE A 69 5.35 1.08 7.33
CA ILE A 69 6.78 0.83 7.55
C ILE A 69 7.21 1.78 8.67
N ARG A 70 7.37 1.25 9.88
CA ARG A 70 7.98 1.98 10.98
C ARG A 70 9.49 1.83 10.85
N THR A 71 10.11 2.74 10.10
CA THR A 71 11.55 2.95 10.18
C THR A 71 11.80 3.86 11.37
N GLU A 72 12.45 3.36 12.41
CA GLU A 72 13.04 4.24 13.42
C GLU A 72 14.19 5.00 12.74
N GLY A 73 13.94 6.26 12.38
CA GLY A 73 14.97 7.19 11.94
C GLY A 73 15.44 7.01 10.49
N SER A 74 14.80 7.73 9.56
CA SER A 74 15.55 8.35 8.47
C SER A 74 15.48 9.85 8.68
N LYS A 75 16.41 10.35 9.51
CA LYS A 75 16.66 11.78 9.68
C LYS A 75 17.64 12.18 8.58
N LYS A 76 17.13 12.79 7.52
CA LYS A 76 17.85 13.76 6.68
C LYS A 76 16.89 14.86 6.30
#